data_AF-A0A5J9VUQ4-F1
#
_entry.id   AF-A0A5J9VUQ4-F1
#
_cell.length_a   1.000
_cell.length_b   1.000
_cell.length_c   1.000
_cell.angle_alpha   90.00
_cell.angle_beta   90.00
_cell.angle_gamma   90.00
#
_symmetry.space_group_name_H-M   'P 1'
#
loop_
_entity.id
_entity.type
_entity.pdbx_description
1 polymer ?
#
loop_
_entity_poly.entity_id
_entity_poly.type
_entity_poly.pdbx_seq_one_letter_code
_entity_poly.pdbx_strand_id
1 'polypeptide(L)'
;STTHPQPQSTSGAPTDVDVLRVQGPDGQERVLNEPAERQLWGVLNQNQGQAIYALETALRAIKAMGAPTQELFKLSRAKSNCIRFQESERVRLDEEGQAVVEQATQAMREADQAKLALAGAEERATAAEKRAEEAERRAEAAEKKAEKAEEDAAKAREVADSERVLRRTSSELVSQLTARVAGLEKEVDALKADLEVARGENTQLERLRIGAELLVNELQVPQPDGTTTLEARLLSISNRFGALRRESFEAGVFWTLVMEQTHYGDSLDLQGLSLGMVPGFSDEEMEELKKKAAPVAATLAGLLASFAFPLPSPPSDE
;
A
#
# COMPACT_ATOMS: atom_id res chain seq x y z
N SER A 1 -70.77 -32.90 -107.83
CA SER A 1 -71.39 -31.58 -107.82
C SER A 1 -70.70 -30.72 -108.86
N THR A 2 -71.21 -30.71 -110.11
CA THR A 2 -72.06 -29.63 -110.71
C THR A 2 -71.22 -28.39 -111.11
N THR A 3 -71.13 -27.87 -112.34
CA THR A 3 -71.89 -28.02 -113.61
C THR A 3 -71.17 -27.26 -114.77
N HIS A 4 -71.11 -27.86 -115.99
CA HIS A 4 -71.14 -27.41 -117.43
C HIS A 4 -70.88 -25.96 -117.92
N PRO A 5 -70.82 -25.66 -119.27
CA PRO A 5 -70.72 -26.50 -120.52
C PRO A 5 -69.63 -26.00 -121.55
N GLN A 6 -69.08 -26.75 -122.54
CA GLN A 6 -69.58 -27.27 -123.86
C GLN A 6 -70.05 -26.19 -124.90
N PRO A 7 -70.08 -26.43 -126.24
CA PRO A 7 -69.12 -27.09 -127.16
C PRO A 7 -69.06 -26.53 -128.63
N GLN A 8 -68.14 -27.11 -129.44
CA GLN A 8 -68.27 -27.53 -130.86
C GLN A 8 -68.15 -26.56 -132.06
N SER A 9 -67.57 -27.17 -133.10
CA SER A 9 -67.14 -26.73 -134.44
C SER A 9 -68.27 -26.78 -135.48
N THR A 10 -68.21 -25.93 -136.53
CA THR A 10 -68.50 -26.22 -137.97
C THR A 10 -68.34 -24.90 -138.77
N SER A 11 -67.41 -24.79 -139.74
CA SER A 11 -67.54 -25.09 -141.19
C SER A 11 -68.34 -24.07 -142.04
N GLY A 12 -67.69 -23.52 -143.08
CA GLY A 12 -68.31 -23.28 -144.39
C GLY A 12 -68.35 -21.85 -144.97
N ALA A 13 -67.33 -21.51 -145.79
CA ALA A 13 -67.38 -20.94 -147.17
C ALA A 13 -68.29 -19.72 -147.53
N PRO A 14 -68.23 -19.13 -148.75
CA PRO A 14 -67.50 -17.88 -149.01
C PRO A 14 -68.32 -16.81 -149.79
N THR A 15 -67.58 -15.82 -150.33
CA THR A 15 -67.79 -14.98 -151.54
C THR A 15 -68.28 -13.52 -151.47
N ASP A 16 -67.60 -12.75 -152.33
CA ASP A 16 -67.85 -11.44 -152.93
C ASP A 16 -67.77 -10.16 -152.08
N VAL A 17 -66.69 -9.36 -152.24
CA VAL A 17 -66.37 -8.39 -153.32
C VAL A 17 -67.12 -7.09 -153.09
N ASP A 18 -66.38 -6.03 -152.77
CA ASP A 18 -66.59 -4.74 -153.42
C ASP A 18 -65.36 -3.85 -153.33
N VAL A 19 -65.11 -3.17 -154.44
CA VAL A 19 -63.96 -2.30 -154.70
C VAL A 19 -64.26 -0.90 -154.18
N LEU A 20 -63.34 -0.28 -153.44
CA LEU A 20 -63.34 1.17 -153.26
C LEU A 20 -61.93 1.77 -153.35
N ARG A 21 -61.82 2.72 -154.27
CA ARG A 21 -60.73 3.69 -154.43
C ARG A 21 -60.89 4.81 -153.40
N VAL A 22 -59.78 5.37 -152.90
CA VAL A 22 -59.79 6.68 -152.21
C VAL A 22 -58.54 7.50 -152.57
N GLN A 23 -58.79 8.80 -152.80
CA GLN A 23 -57.90 9.90 -153.15
C GLN A 23 -56.95 10.33 -152.02
N GLY A 24 -55.76 10.85 -152.38
CA GLY A 24 -54.82 11.52 -151.48
C GLY A 24 -55.07 13.04 -151.33
N PRO A 25 -54.35 13.73 -150.42
CA PRO A 25 -54.63 15.11 -150.04
C PRO A 25 -54.06 16.21 -150.95
N ASP A 26 -53.19 15.91 -151.92
CA ASP A 26 -52.47 16.97 -152.66
C ASP A 26 -52.91 17.11 -154.13
N GLY A 27 -54.01 16.47 -154.53
CA GLY A 27 -54.75 16.83 -155.75
C GLY A 27 -53.99 16.76 -157.09
N GLN A 28 -52.84 16.09 -157.18
CA GLN A 28 -52.19 15.82 -158.47
C GLN A 28 -52.22 14.33 -158.83
N GLU A 29 -53.03 14.05 -159.83
CA GLU A 29 -53.15 12.78 -160.54
C GLU A 29 -51.84 12.49 -161.28
N ARG A 30 -51.13 11.42 -160.90
CA ARG A 30 -49.97 10.92 -161.63
C ARG A 30 -50.06 9.42 -161.82
N VAL A 31 -50.42 9.07 -163.05
CA VAL A 31 -50.25 7.77 -163.70
C VAL A 31 -48.75 7.47 -163.78
N LEU A 32 -48.32 6.29 -163.32
CA LEU A 32 -46.98 5.79 -163.59
C LEU A 32 -47.02 4.33 -164.02
N ASN A 33 -46.67 4.16 -165.30
CA ASN A 33 -46.37 2.91 -165.97
C ASN A 33 -45.19 2.18 -165.31
N GLU A 34 -45.26 0.84 -165.44
CA GLU A 34 -44.21 -0.18 -165.31
C GLU A 34 -42.77 0.37 -165.49
N PRO A 35 -41.79 0.14 -164.57
CA PRO A 35 -41.32 -1.21 -164.21
C PRO A 35 -40.58 -1.29 -162.83
N ALA A 36 -41.21 -0.96 -161.69
CA ALA A 36 -40.56 -0.95 -160.36
C ALA A 36 -41.02 -2.08 -159.40
N GLU A 37 -42.12 -2.78 -159.69
CA GLU A 37 -42.70 -3.78 -158.78
C GLU A 37 -41.99 -5.14 -158.75
N ARG A 38 -41.20 -5.49 -159.79
CA ARG A 38 -40.45 -6.76 -159.79
C ARG A 38 -39.12 -6.72 -159.03
N GLN A 39 -38.57 -5.55 -158.74
CA GLN A 39 -37.33 -5.44 -157.94
C GLN A 39 -37.59 -5.30 -156.42
N LEU A 40 -38.78 -4.85 -156.00
CA LEU A 40 -39.14 -4.74 -154.59
C LEU A 40 -39.52 -6.10 -153.95
N TRP A 41 -40.05 -7.05 -154.72
CA TRP A 41 -40.32 -8.41 -154.23
C TRP A 41 -39.06 -9.30 -154.06
N GLY A 42 -37.94 -8.94 -154.68
CA GLY A 42 -36.65 -9.63 -154.49
C GLY A 42 -35.95 -9.24 -153.18
N VAL A 43 -36.05 -7.97 -152.78
CA VAL A 43 -35.34 -7.44 -151.60
C VAL A 43 -36.12 -7.70 -150.29
N LEU A 44 -37.44 -7.86 -150.34
CA LEU A 44 -38.23 -8.17 -149.13
C LEU A 44 -38.11 -9.65 -148.69
N ASN A 45 -38.00 -10.60 -149.64
CA ASN A 45 -37.84 -12.02 -149.31
C ASN A 45 -36.44 -12.36 -148.77
N GLN A 46 -35.41 -11.61 -149.15
CA GLN A 46 -34.05 -11.84 -148.66
C GLN A 46 -33.84 -11.32 -147.22
N ASN A 47 -34.61 -10.30 -146.80
CA ASN A 47 -34.54 -9.73 -145.45
C ASN A 47 -35.37 -10.50 -144.39
N GLN A 48 -36.41 -11.25 -144.78
CA GLN A 48 -37.12 -12.13 -143.84
C GLN A 48 -36.34 -13.41 -143.50
N GLY A 49 -35.52 -13.93 -144.41
CA GLY A 49 -34.67 -15.10 -144.14
C GLY A 49 -33.53 -14.84 -143.13
N GLN A 50 -32.93 -13.65 -143.14
CA GLN A 50 -31.85 -13.30 -142.21
C GLN A 50 -32.36 -12.97 -140.79
N ALA A 51 -33.55 -12.40 -140.64
CA ALA A 51 -34.15 -12.12 -139.33
C ALA A 51 -34.56 -13.41 -138.59
N ILE A 52 -35.06 -14.42 -139.31
CA ILE A 52 -35.44 -15.71 -138.71
C ILE A 52 -34.19 -16.51 -138.31
N TYR A 53 -33.13 -16.50 -139.12
CA TYR A 53 -31.87 -17.20 -138.78
C TYR A 53 -31.13 -16.54 -137.59
N ALA A 54 -31.19 -15.21 -137.45
CA ALA A 54 -30.62 -14.51 -136.30
C ALA A 54 -31.38 -14.80 -134.99
N LEU A 55 -32.71 -14.89 -135.05
CA LEU A 55 -33.53 -15.22 -133.88
C LEU A 55 -33.44 -16.70 -133.47
N GLU A 56 -33.34 -17.64 -134.42
CA GLU A 56 -33.11 -19.06 -134.08
C GLU A 56 -31.69 -19.33 -133.55
N THR A 57 -30.69 -18.58 -134.03
CA THR A 57 -29.32 -18.68 -133.53
C THR A 57 -29.20 -18.09 -132.12
N ALA A 58 -29.89 -16.99 -131.83
CA ALA A 58 -29.99 -16.44 -130.47
C ALA A 58 -30.76 -17.37 -129.52
N LEU A 59 -31.84 -18.02 -129.97
CA LEU A 59 -32.59 -18.97 -129.14
C LEU A 59 -31.83 -20.28 -128.86
N ARG A 60 -30.98 -20.75 -129.80
CA ARG A 60 -30.08 -21.89 -129.57
C ARG A 60 -28.91 -21.53 -128.65
N ALA A 61 -28.36 -20.32 -128.71
CA ALA A 61 -27.34 -19.86 -127.76
C ALA A 61 -27.89 -19.74 -126.32
N ILE A 62 -29.15 -19.31 -126.16
CA ILE A 62 -29.80 -19.22 -124.84
C ILE A 62 -30.19 -20.60 -124.29
N LYS A 63 -30.59 -21.57 -125.15
CA LYS A 63 -30.82 -22.97 -124.72
C LYS A 63 -29.53 -23.76 -124.44
N ALA A 64 -28.39 -23.38 -125.03
CA ALA A 64 -27.09 -24.01 -124.77
C ALA A 64 -26.40 -23.50 -123.47
N MET A 65 -26.85 -22.38 -122.89
CA MET A 65 -26.34 -21.85 -121.60
C MET A 65 -27.16 -22.32 -120.37
N GLY A 66 -27.92 -23.41 -120.50
CA GLY A 66 -28.75 -23.98 -119.43
C GLY A 66 -28.03 -24.71 -118.30
N ALA A 67 -26.69 -24.68 -118.23
CA ALA A 67 -25.90 -25.31 -117.17
C ALA A 67 -24.59 -24.53 -116.94
N PRO A 68 -24.58 -23.44 -116.14
CA PRO A 68 -24.00 -23.51 -114.79
C PRO A 68 -24.46 -22.39 -113.81
N THR A 69 -25.73 -22.32 -113.39
CA THR A 69 -26.19 -21.30 -112.41
C THR A 69 -26.32 -21.79 -110.97
N GLN A 70 -26.19 -23.10 -110.72
CA GLN A 70 -26.32 -23.68 -109.37
C GLN A 70 -24.99 -23.71 -108.58
N GLU A 71 -23.84 -23.75 -109.26
CA GLU A 71 -22.52 -23.79 -108.61
C GLU A 71 -22.04 -22.40 -108.14
N LEU A 72 -22.44 -21.31 -108.82
CA LEU A 72 -22.12 -19.94 -108.39
C LEU A 72 -22.83 -19.55 -107.08
N PHE A 73 -24.04 -20.08 -106.83
CA PHE A 73 -24.75 -19.86 -105.55
C PHE A 73 -24.10 -20.61 -104.37
N LYS A 74 -23.53 -21.80 -104.60
CA LYS A 74 -22.79 -22.54 -103.56
C LYS A 74 -21.46 -21.87 -103.23
N LEU A 75 -20.73 -21.38 -104.25
CA LEU A 75 -19.46 -20.68 -104.05
C LEU A 75 -19.64 -19.35 -103.29
N SER A 76 -20.70 -18.60 -103.59
CA SER A 76 -21.04 -17.36 -102.88
C SER A 76 -21.40 -17.60 -101.40
N ARG A 77 -22.15 -18.67 -101.12
CA ARG A 77 -22.51 -19.06 -99.75
C ARG A 77 -21.31 -19.57 -98.95
N ALA A 78 -20.41 -20.32 -99.57
CA ALA A 78 -19.17 -20.77 -98.94
C ALA A 78 -18.23 -19.61 -98.62
N LYS A 79 -18.10 -18.62 -99.53
CA LYS A 79 -17.27 -17.43 -99.32
C LYS A 79 -17.83 -16.51 -98.22
N SER A 80 -19.15 -16.36 -98.15
CA SER A 80 -19.82 -15.61 -97.07
C SER A 80 -19.69 -16.29 -95.70
N ASN A 81 -19.68 -17.62 -95.64
CA ASN A 81 -19.42 -18.36 -94.40
C ASN A 81 -17.94 -18.27 -93.98
N CYS A 82 -17.00 -18.29 -94.93
CA CYS A 82 -15.57 -18.12 -94.64
C CYS A 82 -15.25 -16.73 -94.08
N ILE A 83 -15.87 -15.68 -94.62
CA ILE A 83 -15.70 -14.30 -94.11
C ILE A 83 -16.27 -14.18 -92.68
N ARG A 84 -17.45 -14.73 -92.41
CA ARG A 84 -18.02 -14.73 -91.05
C ARG A 84 -17.19 -15.54 -90.04
N PHE A 85 -16.56 -16.64 -90.47
CA PHE A 85 -15.66 -17.41 -89.61
C PHE A 85 -14.37 -16.63 -89.30
N GLN A 86 -13.79 -15.98 -90.31
CA GLN A 86 -12.59 -15.15 -90.12
C GLN A 86 -12.86 -13.89 -89.27
N GLU A 87 -14.02 -13.25 -89.43
CA GLU A 87 -14.42 -12.12 -88.59
C GLU A 87 -14.70 -12.55 -87.14
N SER A 88 -15.33 -13.72 -86.92
CA SER A 88 -15.54 -14.23 -85.56
C SER A 88 -14.26 -14.69 -84.87
N GLU A 89 -13.30 -15.27 -85.60
CA GLU A 89 -11.95 -15.55 -85.07
C GLU A 89 -11.17 -14.27 -84.78
N ARG A 90 -11.30 -13.22 -85.60
CA ARG A 90 -10.69 -11.91 -85.32
C ARG A 90 -11.26 -11.26 -84.07
N VAL A 91 -12.59 -11.26 -83.92
CA VAL A 91 -13.26 -10.74 -82.72
C VAL A 91 -12.86 -11.55 -81.50
N ARG A 92 -12.79 -12.88 -81.60
CA ARG A 92 -12.33 -13.71 -80.47
C ARG A 92 -10.88 -13.42 -80.08
N LEU A 93 -9.98 -13.27 -81.05
CA LEU A 93 -8.57 -12.96 -80.78
C LEU A 93 -8.37 -11.53 -80.25
N ASP A 94 -9.19 -10.57 -80.68
CA ASP A 94 -9.18 -9.20 -80.13
C ASP A 94 -9.76 -9.19 -78.70
N GLU A 95 -10.82 -9.97 -78.42
CA GLU A 95 -11.36 -10.16 -77.06
C GLU A 95 -10.39 -10.88 -76.13
N GLU A 96 -9.71 -11.94 -76.61
CA GLU A 96 -8.66 -12.65 -75.86
C GLU A 96 -7.43 -11.75 -75.64
N GLY A 97 -7.02 -10.99 -76.66
CA GLY A 97 -5.93 -10.02 -76.56
C GLY A 97 -6.24 -8.88 -75.58
N GLN A 98 -7.48 -8.36 -75.60
CA GLN A 98 -7.93 -7.34 -74.68
C GLN A 98 -8.07 -7.88 -73.25
N ALA A 99 -8.56 -9.11 -73.07
CA ALA A 99 -8.60 -9.78 -71.76
C ALA A 99 -7.19 -9.99 -71.18
N VAL A 100 -6.21 -10.36 -72.00
CA VAL A 100 -4.80 -10.49 -71.56
C VAL A 100 -4.20 -9.13 -71.21
N VAL A 101 -4.50 -8.07 -71.96
CA VAL A 101 -4.05 -6.70 -71.64
C VAL A 101 -4.72 -6.18 -70.36
N GLU A 102 -6.01 -6.45 -70.16
CA GLU A 102 -6.73 -6.12 -68.92
C GLU A 102 -6.16 -6.90 -67.73
N GLN A 103 -5.85 -8.19 -67.91
CA GLN A 103 -5.22 -9.01 -66.87
C GLN A 103 -3.79 -8.54 -66.56
N ALA A 104 -3.00 -8.17 -67.57
CA ALA A 104 -1.64 -7.65 -67.38
C ALA A 104 -1.64 -6.27 -66.70
N THR A 105 -2.56 -5.38 -67.07
CA THR A 105 -2.69 -4.06 -66.43
C THR A 105 -3.21 -4.18 -65.00
N GLN A 106 -4.12 -5.11 -64.73
CA GLN A 106 -4.59 -5.44 -63.39
C GLN A 106 -3.44 -5.99 -62.53
N ALA A 107 -2.68 -6.98 -63.03
CA ALA A 107 -1.52 -7.52 -62.34
C ALA A 107 -0.44 -6.45 -62.09
N MET A 108 -0.25 -5.48 -63.00
CA MET A 108 0.70 -4.39 -62.80
C MET A 108 0.24 -3.42 -61.69
N ARG A 109 -1.06 -3.08 -61.64
CA ARG A 109 -1.63 -2.29 -60.53
C ARG A 109 -1.53 -3.02 -59.19
N GLU A 110 -1.78 -4.32 -59.17
CA GLU A 110 -1.64 -5.15 -57.98
C GLU A 110 -0.18 -5.24 -57.53
N ALA A 111 0.77 -5.36 -58.47
CA ALA A 111 2.19 -5.33 -58.17
C ALA A 111 2.66 -3.97 -57.61
N ASP A 112 2.16 -2.85 -58.15
CA ASP A 112 2.48 -1.52 -57.63
C ASP A 112 1.84 -1.26 -56.26
N GLN A 113 0.61 -1.73 -56.04
CA GLN A 113 -0.03 -1.72 -54.72
C GLN A 113 0.73 -2.59 -53.71
N ALA A 114 1.21 -3.77 -54.12
CA ALA A 114 2.02 -4.64 -53.27
C ALA A 114 3.37 -4.01 -52.93
N LYS A 115 4.02 -3.30 -53.86
CA LYS A 115 5.26 -2.55 -53.60
C LYS A 115 5.04 -1.42 -52.60
N LEU A 116 3.96 -0.65 -52.73
CA LEU A 116 3.60 0.40 -51.77
C LEU A 116 3.28 -0.19 -50.39
N ALA A 117 2.57 -1.32 -50.34
CA ALA A 117 2.27 -2.03 -49.09
C ALA A 117 3.54 -2.58 -48.43
N LEU A 118 4.50 -3.09 -49.21
CA LEU A 118 5.80 -3.56 -48.72
C LEU A 118 6.62 -2.40 -48.13
N ALA A 119 6.76 -1.29 -48.85
CA ALA A 119 7.47 -0.10 -48.36
C ALA A 119 6.83 0.45 -47.07
N GLY A 120 5.50 0.53 -47.02
CA GLY A 120 4.78 0.92 -45.80
C GLY A 120 4.85 -0.11 -44.67
N ALA A 121 5.12 -1.39 -44.96
CA ALA A 121 5.38 -2.41 -43.94
C ALA A 121 6.82 -2.32 -43.41
N GLU A 122 7.81 -2.06 -44.26
CA GLU A 122 9.21 -1.86 -43.88
C GLU A 122 9.38 -0.61 -42.99
N GLU A 123 8.72 0.51 -43.34
CA GLU A 123 8.73 1.71 -42.51
C GLU A 123 8.09 1.45 -41.14
N ARG A 124 6.97 0.71 -41.10
CA ARG A 124 6.34 0.30 -39.85
C ARG A 124 7.21 -0.65 -39.04
N ALA A 125 7.94 -1.56 -39.68
CA ALA A 125 8.86 -2.49 -39.01
C ALA A 125 10.02 -1.74 -38.36
N THR A 126 10.69 -0.83 -39.07
CA THR A 126 11.79 -0.02 -38.50
C THR A 126 11.31 0.91 -37.40
N ALA A 127 10.10 1.47 -37.52
CA ALA A 127 9.50 2.28 -36.47
C ALA A 127 9.07 1.43 -35.26
N ALA A 128 8.71 0.16 -35.44
CA ALA A 128 8.43 -0.77 -34.35
C ALA A 128 9.71 -1.20 -33.64
N GLU A 129 10.80 -1.47 -34.38
CA GLU A 129 12.12 -1.80 -33.84
C GLU A 129 12.67 -0.67 -32.97
N LYS A 130 12.64 0.58 -33.45
CA LYS A 130 13.04 1.75 -32.63
C LYS A 130 12.21 1.89 -31.35
N ARG A 131 10.91 1.60 -31.40
CA ARG A 131 10.04 1.64 -30.21
C ARG A 131 10.36 0.50 -29.24
N ALA A 132 10.70 -0.68 -29.75
CA ALA A 132 11.12 -1.81 -28.94
C ALA A 132 12.45 -1.52 -28.22
N GLU A 133 13.45 -0.99 -28.91
CA GLU A 133 14.72 -0.56 -28.28
C GLU A 133 14.52 0.53 -27.22
N GLU A 134 13.64 1.50 -27.49
CA GLU A 134 13.36 2.56 -26.53
C GLU A 134 12.56 2.03 -25.32
N ALA A 135 11.67 1.06 -25.53
CA ALA A 135 10.97 0.37 -24.45
C ALA A 135 11.92 -0.48 -23.60
N GLU A 136 12.88 -1.17 -24.21
CA GLU A 136 13.92 -1.94 -23.52
C GLU A 136 14.81 -1.01 -22.66
N ARG A 137 15.32 0.09 -23.23
CA ARG A 137 16.08 1.09 -22.45
C ARG A 137 15.28 1.68 -21.30
N ARG A 138 13.98 1.90 -21.48
CA ARG A 138 13.08 2.37 -20.40
C ARG A 138 12.88 1.28 -19.33
N ALA A 139 12.74 0.02 -19.72
CA ALA A 139 12.62 -1.10 -18.81
C ALA A 139 13.89 -1.29 -17.97
N GLU A 140 15.07 -1.29 -18.59
CA GLU A 140 16.36 -1.36 -17.88
C GLU A 140 16.55 -0.18 -16.91
N ALA A 141 16.18 1.04 -17.34
CA ALA A 141 16.26 2.22 -16.48
C ALA A 141 15.26 2.16 -15.32
N ALA A 142 14.09 1.55 -15.53
CA ALA A 142 13.10 1.33 -14.47
C ALA A 142 13.57 0.26 -13.48
N GLU A 143 14.18 -0.83 -13.97
CA GLU A 143 14.74 -1.90 -13.15
C GLU A 143 15.88 -1.38 -12.26
N LYS A 144 16.84 -0.64 -12.82
CA LYS A 144 17.92 -0.01 -12.03
C LYS A 144 17.40 0.95 -10.95
N LYS A 145 16.30 1.66 -11.24
CA LYS A 145 15.64 2.53 -10.25
C LYS A 145 14.93 1.72 -9.18
N ALA A 146 14.28 0.61 -9.54
CA ALA A 146 13.60 -0.27 -8.61
C ALA A 146 14.61 -0.95 -7.67
N GLU A 147 15.72 -1.47 -8.20
CA GLU A 147 16.80 -2.08 -7.41
C GLU A 147 17.39 -1.08 -6.41
N LYS A 148 17.71 0.15 -6.85
CA LYS A 148 18.18 1.20 -5.94
C LYS A 148 17.15 1.56 -4.88
N ALA A 149 15.87 1.66 -5.25
CA ALA A 149 14.80 1.95 -4.30
C ALA A 149 14.61 0.83 -3.28
N GLU A 150 14.80 -0.43 -3.67
CA GLU A 150 14.79 -1.58 -2.76
C GLU A 150 15.98 -1.55 -1.80
N GLU A 151 17.18 -1.25 -2.30
CA GLU A 151 18.38 -1.09 -1.46
C GLU A 151 18.22 0.04 -0.43
N ASP A 152 17.72 1.21 -0.86
CA ASP A 152 17.46 2.35 0.02
C ASP A 152 16.36 2.01 1.04
N ALA A 153 15.31 1.28 0.63
CA ALA A 153 14.26 0.81 1.53
C ALA A 153 14.78 -0.22 2.54
N ALA A 154 15.69 -1.12 2.14
CA ALA A 154 16.32 -2.08 3.03
C ALA A 154 17.18 -1.38 4.10
N LYS A 155 18.02 -0.42 3.69
CA LYS A 155 18.82 0.41 4.62
C LYS A 155 17.93 1.19 5.58
N ALA A 156 16.84 1.80 5.09
CA ALA A 156 15.90 2.53 5.94
C ALA A 156 15.21 1.62 6.97
N ARG A 157 14.89 0.37 6.61
CA ARG A 157 14.32 -0.63 7.54
C ARG A 157 15.33 -1.02 8.61
N GLU A 158 16.59 -1.27 8.25
CA GLU A 158 17.66 -1.60 9.21
C GLU A 158 17.87 -0.47 10.23
N VAL A 159 17.90 0.79 9.76
CA VAL A 159 17.98 1.96 10.65
C VAL A 159 16.76 2.04 11.57
N ALA A 160 15.55 1.84 11.04
CA ALA A 160 14.33 1.87 11.84
C ALA A 160 14.29 0.75 12.90
N ASP A 161 14.78 -0.45 12.57
CA ASP A 161 14.82 -1.57 13.50
C ASP A 161 15.90 -1.39 14.58
N SER A 162 17.08 -0.89 14.23
CA SER A 162 18.11 -0.53 15.22
C SER A 162 17.64 0.58 16.17
N GLU A 163 16.94 1.59 15.65
CA GLU A 163 16.33 2.64 16.48
C GLU A 163 15.24 2.09 17.39
N ARG A 164 14.38 1.18 16.91
CA ARG A 164 13.37 0.51 17.75
C ARG A 164 14.01 -0.30 18.86
N VAL A 165 15.08 -1.03 18.59
CA VAL A 165 15.82 -1.76 19.62
C VAL A 165 16.40 -0.78 20.65
N LEU A 166 17.04 0.30 20.20
CA LEU A 166 17.60 1.32 21.10
C LEU A 166 16.54 2.00 21.96
N ARG A 167 15.36 2.30 21.42
CA ARG A 167 14.23 2.87 22.18
C ARG A 167 13.68 1.90 23.21
N ARG A 168 13.63 0.60 22.90
CA ARG A 168 13.20 -0.42 23.87
C ARG A 168 14.21 -0.57 25.00
N THR A 169 15.50 -0.65 24.68
CA THR A 169 16.55 -0.77 25.71
C THR A 169 16.63 0.48 26.58
N SER A 170 16.51 1.68 25.99
CA SER A 170 16.48 2.92 26.77
C SER A 170 15.25 3.01 27.65
N SER A 171 14.07 2.64 27.14
CA SER A 171 12.82 2.60 27.95
C SER A 171 12.93 1.63 29.13
N GLU A 172 13.54 0.47 28.91
CA GLU A 172 13.76 -0.54 29.95
C GLU A 172 14.72 -0.01 31.04
N LEU A 173 15.85 0.57 30.64
CA LEU A 173 16.80 1.20 31.57
C LEU A 173 16.16 2.34 32.37
N VAL A 174 15.35 3.18 31.72
CA VAL A 174 14.60 4.25 32.38
C VAL A 174 13.65 3.65 33.43
N SER A 175 12.90 2.60 33.09
CA SER A 175 12.01 1.93 34.05
C SER A 175 12.77 1.36 35.25
N GLN A 176 13.89 0.68 35.01
CA GLN A 176 14.75 0.13 36.07
C GLN A 176 15.32 1.23 36.97
N LEU A 177 15.81 2.33 36.40
CA LEU A 177 16.33 3.47 37.16
C LEU A 177 15.23 4.15 37.95
N THR A 178 14.04 4.35 37.38
CA THR A 178 12.88 4.90 38.11
C THR A 178 12.50 4.02 39.30
N ALA A 179 12.45 2.70 39.12
CA ALA A 179 12.17 1.77 40.22
C ALA A 179 13.27 1.82 41.30
N ARG A 180 14.54 1.91 40.91
CA ARG A 180 15.66 2.00 41.86
C ARG A 180 15.64 3.30 42.65
N VAL A 181 15.36 4.43 42.00
CA VAL A 181 15.23 5.74 42.66
C VAL A 181 14.08 5.71 43.66
N ALA A 182 12.90 5.21 43.28
CA ALA A 182 11.76 5.08 44.20
C ALA A 182 12.07 4.15 45.39
N GLY A 183 12.88 3.11 45.18
CA GLY A 183 13.38 2.26 46.28
C GLY A 183 14.31 3.01 47.23
N LEU A 184 15.29 3.74 46.69
CA LEU A 184 16.23 4.53 47.47
C LEU A 184 15.54 5.67 48.23
N GLU A 185 14.54 6.32 47.66
CA GLU A 185 13.75 7.35 48.34
C GLU A 185 13.06 6.79 49.60
N LYS A 186 12.48 5.59 49.50
CA LYS A 186 11.88 4.91 50.66
C LYS A 186 12.91 4.56 51.74
N GLU A 187 14.09 4.06 51.33
CA GLU A 187 15.19 3.77 52.26
C GLU A 187 15.67 5.04 52.96
N VAL A 188 15.80 6.15 52.23
CA VAL A 188 16.18 7.46 52.78
C VAL A 188 15.14 7.95 53.79
N ASP A 189 13.85 7.82 53.49
CA ASP A 189 12.79 8.25 54.41
C ASP A 189 12.73 7.39 55.68
N ALA A 190 12.95 6.08 55.56
CA ALA A 190 13.07 5.18 56.72
C ALA A 190 14.28 5.57 57.59
N LEU A 191 15.45 5.78 56.98
CA LEU A 191 16.66 6.19 57.70
C LEU A 191 16.52 7.56 58.37
N LYS A 192 15.79 8.50 57.76
CA LYS A 192 15.48 9.78 58.40
C LYS A 192 14.61 9.59 59.64
N ALA A 193 13.60 8.73 59.58
CA ALA A 193 12.74 8.44 60.72
C ALA A 193 13.55 7.82 61.88
N ASP A 194 14.40 6.82 61.59
CA ASP A 194 15.27 6.19 62.58
C ASP A 194 16.26 7.19 63.20
N LEU A 195 16.81 8.10 62.39
CA LEU A 195 17.72 9.15 62.86
C LEU A 195 17.03 10.10 63.84
N GLU A 196 15.78 10.50 63.60
CA GLU A 196 15.04 11.36 64.52
C GLU A 196 14.71 10.66 65.84
N VAL A 197 14.39 9.36 65.81
CA VAL A 197 14.24 8.54 67.03
C VAL A 197 15.54 8.51 67.82
N ALA A 198 16.66 8.18 67.17
CA ALA A 198 17.97 8.12 67.81
C ALA A 198 18.41 9.48 68.39
N ARG A 199 18.09 10.59 67.73
CA ARG A 199 18.32 11.95 68.25
C ARG A 199 17.52 12.22 69.52
N GLY A 200 16.26 11.78 69.54
CA GLY A 200 15.40 11.86 70.72
C GLY A 200 15.98 11.10 71.91
N GLU A 201 16.38 9.85 71.70
CA GLU A 201 17.00 9.01 72.73
C GLU A 201 18.33 9.59 73.24
N ASN A 202 19.18 10.08 72.35
CA ASN A 202 20.46 10.71 72.75
C ASN A 202 20.23 11.97 73.59
N THR A 203 19.23 12.78 73.25
CA THR A 203 18.83 13.94 74.07
C THR A 203 18.37 13.52 75.47
N GLN A 204 17.66 12.40 75.60
CA GLN A 204 17.26 11.86 76.90
C GLN A 204 18.47 11.35 77.69
N LEU A 205 19.39 10.62 77.06
CA LEU A 205 20.61 10.14 77.68
C LEU A 205 21.50 11.29 78.18
N GLU A 206 21.64 12.37 77.42
CA GLU A 206 22.40 13.53 77.85
C GLU A 206 21.75 14.23 79.05
N ARG A 207 20.42 14.34 79.08
CA ARG A 207 19.69 14.85 80.26
C ARG A 207 19.94 13.97 81.50
N LEU A 208 19.88 12.65 81.34
CA LEU A 208 20.14 11.70 82.43
C LEU A 208 21.58 11.77 82.91
N ARG A 209 22.54 11.89 81.99
CA ARG A 209 23.96 12.06 82.29
C ARG A 209 24.20 13.34 83.09
N ILE A 210 23.69 14.48 82.64
CA ILE A 210 23.80 15.76 83.38
C ILE A 210 23.17 15.64 84.77
N GLY A 211 21.99 15.03 84.89
CA GLY A 211 21.34 14.79 86.18
C GLY A 211 22.16 13.90 87.12
N ALA A 212 22.75 12.82 86.59
CA ALA A 212 23.64 11.95 87.36
C ALA A 212 24.92 12.67 87.79
N GLU A 213 25.53 13.48 86.92
CA GLU A 213 26.71 14.30 87.26
C GLU A 213 26.40 15.31 88.37
N LEU A 214 25.25 15.97 88.33
CA LEU A 214 24.80 16.86 89.40
C LEU A 214 24.66 16.11 90.74
N LEU A 215 24.01 14.94 90.74
CA LEU A 215 23.84 14.13 91.96
C LEU A 215 25.16 13.61 92.52
N VAL A 216 26.12 13.23 91.67
CA VAL A 216 27.46 12.84 92.10
C VAL A 216 28.13 13.97 92.88
N ASN A 217 28.03 15.20 92.39
CA ASN A 217 28.60 16.37 93.04
C ASN A 217 27.90 16.69 94.38
N GLU A 218 26.56 16.72 94.40
CA GLU A 218 25.77 17.06 95.60
C GLU A 218 25.93 16.03 96.73
N LEU A 219 25.90 14.74 96.40
CA LEU A 219 26.05 13.66 97.39
C LEU A 219 27.52 13.39 97.76
N GLN A 220 28.45 14.11 97.12
CA GLN A 220 29.89 13.91 97.22
C GLN A 220 30.26 12.44 97.03
N VAL A 221 29.65 11.81 96.01
CA VAL A 221 29.95 10.42 95.67
C VAL A 221 31.41 10.38 95.21
N PRO A 222 32.23 9.45 95.73
CA PRO A 222 33.59 9.27 95.23
C PRO A 222 33.55 9.10 93.72
N GLN A 223 34.24 9.98 92.99
CA GLN A 223 34.25 9.98 91.52
C GLN A 223 34.68 8.60 91.03
N PRO A 224 33.80 7.85 90.36
CA PRO A 224 34.18 6.58 89.80
C PRO A 224 35.02 6.83 88.54
N ASP A 225 35.97 5.93 88.27
CA ASP A 225 36.95 6.07 87.18
C ASP A 225 36.28 6.44 85.85
N GLY A 226 36.96 7.19 84.99
CA GLY A 226 36.39 7.70 83.72
C GLY A 226 35.83 6.64 82.77
N THR A 227 36.12 5.36 83.01
CA THR A 227 35.62 4.19 82.27
C THR A 227 34.39 3.52 82.89
N THR A 228 33.89 3.99 84.03
CA THR A 228 32.69 3.40 84.67
C THR A 228 31.43 3.66 83.86
N THR A 229 30.67 2.59 83.63
CA THR A 229 29.37 2.64 82.95
C THR A 229 28.38 3.53 83.71
N LEU A 230 27.37 4.04 83.01
CA LEU A 230 26.31 4.84 83.62
C LEU A 230 25.60 4.08 84.76
N GLU A 231 25.40 2.76 84.59
CA GLU A 231 24.81 1.90 85.62
C GLU A 231 25.65 1.87 86.89
N ALA A 232 26.98 1.74 86.77
CA ALA A 232 27.89 1.78 87.92
C ALA A 232 27.84 3.13 88.65
N ARG A 233 27.75 4.24 87.90
CA ARG A 233 27.57 5.59 88.45
C ARG A 233 26.24 5.71 89.20
N LEU A 234 25.13 5.25 88.62
CA LEU A 234 23.81 5.25 89.25
C LEU A 234 23.77 4.40 90.53
N LEU A 235 24.46 3.26 90.54
CA LEU A 235 24.57 2.41 91.72
C LEU A 235 25.39 3.09 92.83
N SER A 236 26.48 3.78 92.48
CA SER A 236 27.26 4.54 93.47
C SER A 236 26.47 5.68 94.11
N ILE A 237 25.62 6.36 93.34
CA ILE A 237 24.68 7.38 93.84
C ILE A 237 23.72 6.73 94.85
N SER A 238 23.10 5.61 94.48
CA SER A 238 22.15 4.89 95.35
C SER A 238 22.81 4.41 96.65
N ASN A 239 24.03 3.89 96.56
CA ASN A 239 24.81 3.45 97.72
C ASN A 239 25.16 4.62 98.64
N ARG A 240 25.60 5.76 98.09
CA ARG A 240 25.92 6.96 98.87
C ARG A 240 24.67 7.54 99.54
N PHE A 241 23.54 7.58 98.84
CA PHE A 241 22.27 8.00 99.42
C PHE A 241 21.85 7.08 100.59
N GLY A 242 22.02 5.76 100.44
CA GLY A 242 21.78 4.80 101.52
C GLY A 242 22.71 5.01 102.73
N ALA A 243 23.98 5.34 102.49
CA ALA A 243 24.93 5.70 103.54
C ALA A 243 24.52 7.00 104.26
N LEU A 244 24.23 8.07 103.53
CA LEU A 244 23.78 9.34 104.10
C LEU A 244 22.51 9.18 104.94
N ARG A 245 21.58 8.34 104.50
CA ARG A 245 20.36 8.04 105.27
C ARG A 245 20.68 7.36 106.60
N ARG A 246 21.63 6.43 106.63
CA ARG A 246 22.12 5.78 107.86
C ARG A 246 22.86 6.78 108.75
N GLU A 247 23.78 7.56 108.20
CA GLU A 247 24.53 8.61 108.91
C GLU A 247 23.56 9.62 109.57
N SER A 248 22.53 10.07 108.83
CA SER A 248 21.52 11.00 109.33
C SER A 248 20.66 10.39 110.44
N PHE A 249 20.34 9.10 110.33
CA PHE A 249 19.60 8.36 111.34
C PHE A 249 20.39 8.20 112.64
N GLU A 250 21.65 7.76 112.54
CA GLU A 250 22.57 7.63 113.67
C GLU A 250 22.81 8.98 114.35
N ALA A 251 23.02 10.04 113.57
CA ALA A 251 23.13 11.40 114.08
C ALA A 251 21.85 11.86 114.78
N GLY A 252 20.68 11.54 114.23
CA GLY A 252 19.39 11.84 114.85
C GLY A 252 19.24 11.18 116.22
N VAL A 253 19.51 9.87 116.32
CA VAL A 253 19.47 9.12 117.59
C VAL A 253 20.47 9.72 118.60
N PHE A 254 21.69 10.02 118.16
CA PHE A 254 22.72 10.63 118.99
C PHE A 254 22.27 11.98 119.56
N TRP A 255 21.81 12.89 118.70
CA TRP A 255 21.39 14.22 119.12
C TRP A 255 20.13 14.18 119.99
N THR A 256 19.18 13.28 119.73
CA THR A 256 18.02 13.09 120.61
C THR A 256 18.44 12.71 122.03
N LEU A 257 19.43 11.82 122.19
CA LEU A 257 19.93 11.42 123.51
C LEU A 257 20.74 12.54 124.19
N VAL A 258 21.54 13.30 123.44
CA VAL A 258 22.22 14.50 123.99
C VAL A 258 21.19 15.51 124.48
N MET A 259 20.15 15.77 123.68
CA MET A 259 19.04 16.64 124.06
C MET A 259 18.34 16.14 125.32
N GLU A 260 17.98 14.85 125.36
CA GLU A 260 17.36 14.23 126.54
C GLU A 260 18.20 14.47 127.81
N GLN A 261 19.51 14.26 127.75
CA GLN A 261 20.40 14.46 128.90
C GLN A 261 20.53 15.94 129.30
N THR A 262 20.50 16.88 128.35
CA THR A 262 20.50 18.32 128.66
C THR A 262 19.20 18.80 129.31
N HIS A 263 18.07 18.17 129.00
CA HIS A 263 16.74 18.58 129.46
C HIS A 263 16.31 17.93 130.76
N TYR A 264 16.74 16.70 130.99
CA TYR A 264 16.15 15.88 132.03
C TYR A 264 17.09 15.49 133.15
N GLY A 265 18.40 15.77 133.11
CA GLY A 265 19.32 15.45 134.22
C GLY A 265 18.93 14.15 134.95
N ASP A 266 18.57 14.25 136.23
CA ASP A 266 17.91 13.18 137.01
C ASP A 266 16.36 13.35 137.15
N SER A 267 15.74 14.41 136.61
CA SER A 267 14.29 14.71 136.70
C SER A 267 13.69 15.41 135.45
N LEU A 268 12.48 15.00 135.04
CA LEU A 268 11.80 15.44 133.81
C LEU A 268 11.23 16.88 133.87
N ASP A 269 11.86 17.89 133.24
CA ASP A 269 11.30 19.25 133.04
C ASP A 269 10.65 19.42 131.65
N LEU A 270 9.31 19.43 131.62
CA LEU A 270 8.51 19.55 130.39
C LEU A 270 8.50 20.97 129.80
N GLN A 271 8.80 22.02 130.58
CA GLN A 271 8.81 23.41 130.10
C GLN A 271 10.11 23.70 129.34
N GLY A 272 11.24 23.16 129.80
CA GLY A 272 12.55 23.23 129.13
C GLY A 272 12.53 22.64 127.72
N LEU A 273 11.85 21.51 127.50
CA LEU A 273 11.75 20.85 126.18
C LEU A 273 11.24 21.75 125.05
N SER A 274 10.38 22.71 125.37
CA SER A 274 9.78 23.62 124.38
C SER A 274 10.77 24.66 123.85
N LEU A 275 11.93 24.83 124.50
CA LEU A 275 12.91 25.89 124.21
C LEU A 275 14.13 25.43 123.38
N GLY A 276 14.19 24.17 122.93
CA GLY A 276 15.43 23.60 122.36
C GLY A 276 16.45 23.32 123.47
N MET A 277 17.76 23.14 123.21
CA MET A 277 18.75 22.81 124.27
C MET A 277 18.61 23.74 125.48
N VAL A 278 18.62 23.22 126.71
CA VAL A 278 18.60 24.07 127.91
C VAL A 278 19.80 25.03 127.86
N PRO A 279 19.59 26.36 127.82
CA PRO A 279 20.69 27.31 127.81
C PRO A 279 21.48 27.21 129.12
N GLY A 280 22.82 27.09 129.05
CA GLY A 280 23.66 27.12 130.25
C GLY A 280 24.82 26.12 130.30
N PHE A 281 24.91 25.18 129.36
CA PHE A 281 26.07 24.27 129.26
C PHE A 281 27.30 24.99 128.67
N SER A 282 28.46 24.82 129.29
CA SER A 282 29.75 25.21 128.70
C SER A 282 30.11 24.26 127.54
N ASP A 283 31.04 24.69 126.68
CA ASP A 283 31.55 23.83 125.59
C ASP A 283 32.16 22.52 126.14
N GLU A 284 32.82 22.58 127.29
CA GLU A 284 33.37 21.41 127.98
C GLU A 284 32.27 20.46 128.46
N GLU A 285 31.24 20.98 129.11
CA GLU A 285 30.11 20.16 129.60
C GLU A 285 29.34 19.52 128.44
N MET A 286 29.21 20.23 127.32
CA MET A 286 28.62 19.71 126.09
C MET A 286 29.45 18.57 125.48
N GLU A 287 30.77 18.69 125.47
CA GLU A 287 31.66 17.61 125.01
C GLU A 287 31.64 16.40 125.95
N GLU A 288 31.49 16.59 127.25
CA GLU A 288 31.31 15.48 128.20
C GLU A 288 29.99 14.72 127.98
N LEU A 289 28.89 15.46 127.77
CA LEU A 289 27.59 14.86 127.45
C LEU A 289 27.64 14.05 126.15
N LYS A 290 28.24 14.60 125.09
CA LYS A 290 28.46 13.89 123.82
C LYS A 290 29.23 12.59 124.03
N LYS A 291 30.34 12.62 124.80
CA LYS A 291 31.12 11.42 125.12
C LYS A 291 30.31 10.38 125.91
N LYS A 292 29.47 10.82 126.85
CA LYS A 292 28.60 9.95 127.65
C LYS A 292 27.47 9.34 126.81
N ALA A 293 26.87 10.09 125.90
CA ALA A 293 25.77 9.67 125.05
C ALA A 293 26.22 8.72 123.92
N ALA A 294 27.43 8.91 123.39
CA ALA A 294 27.95 8.15 122.24
C ALA A 294 27.76 6.61 122.31
N PRO A 295 28.17 5.89 123.38
CA PRO A 295 28.03 4.44 123.43
C PRO A 295 26.57 3.96 123.48
N VAL A 296 25.70 4.69 124.18
CA VAL A 296 24.27 4.37 124.27
C VAL A 296 23.58 4.65 122.92
N ALA A 297 23.92 5.78 122.29
CA ALA A 297 23.43 6.14 120.97
C ALA A 297 23.80 5.11 119.91
N ALA A 298 25.06 4.65 119.89
CA ALA A 298 25.51 3.61 118.95
C ALA A 298 24.73 2.30 119.14
N THR A 299 24.52 1.89 120.39
CA THR A 299 23.75 0.67 120.71
C THR A 299 22.29 0.80 120.27
N LEU A 300 21.65 1.91 120.60
CA LEU A 300 20.25 2.16 120.25
C LEU A 300 20.06 2.31 118.74
N ALA A 301 20.94 3.03 118.05
CA ALA A 301 20.92 3.15 116.60
C ALA A 301 21.04 1.78 115.93
N GLY A 302 21.93 0.89 116.42
CA GLY A 302 22.05 -0.47 115.92
C GLY A 302 20.78 -1.31 116.10
N LEU A 303 20.10 -1.20 117.25
CA LEU A 303 18.83 -1.89 117.51
C LEU A 303 17.72 -1.38 116.57
N LEU A 304 17.59 -0.06 116.45
CA LEU A 304 16.54 0.57 115.66
C LEU A 304 16.81 0.50 114.15
N ALA A 305 18.06 0.33 113.71
CA ALA A 305 18.43 0.25 112.30
C ALA A 305 17.72 -0.89 111.57
N SER A 306 17.46 -2.02 112.26
CA SER A 306 16.71 -3.15 111.70
C SER A 306 15.25 -2.82 111.33
N PHE A 307 14.66 -1.84 112.02
CA PHE A 307 13.31 -1.33 111.74
C PHE A 307 13.33 -0.19 110.72
N ALA A 308 14.34 0.68 110.78
CA ALA A 308 14.45 1.85 109.90
C ALA A 308 14.92 1.49 108.47
N PHE A 309 15.73 0.43 108.35
CA PHE A 309 16.31 -0.03 107.08
C PHE A 309 16.07 -1.53 106.90
N PRO A 310 14.81 -1.95 106.68
CA PRO A 310 14.49 -3.35 106.45
C PRO A 310 15.24 -3.86 105.22
N LEU A 311 15.79 -5.07 105.31
CA LEU A 311 16.35 -5.76 104.15
C LEU A 311 15.25 -5.94 103.09
N PRO A 312 15.57 -5.83 101.78
CA PRO A 312 14.60 -6.15 100.74
C PRO A 312 14.08 -7.56 100.99
N SER A 313 12.75 -7.73 100.97
CA SER A 313 12.10 -9.03 101.02
C SER A 313 12.72 -9.93 99.95
N PRO A 314 12.95 -11.23 100.22
CA PRO A 314 13.35 -12.15 99.17
C PRO A 314 12.32 -12.05 98.02
N PRO A 315 12.76 -12.12 96.75
CA PRO A 315 11.85 -12.07 95.63
C PRO A 315 10.77 -13.13 95.85
N SER A 316 9.52 -12.72 95.82
CA SER A 316 8.40 -13.65 95.80
C SER A 316 8.57 -14.50 94.54
N ASP A 317 8.68 -15.81 94.70
CA ASP A 317 8.62 -16.76 93.59
C ASP A 317 7.21 -16.70 92.99
N GLU A 318 6.98 -15.81 92.01
CA GLU A 318 5.85 -15.81 91.08
C GLU A 318 6.32 -15.68 89.63
#